data_AF-A0A662E3N8-F1
#
_entry.id   AF-A0A662E3N8-F1
#
_cell.length_a   1.000
_cell.length_b   1.000
_cell.length_c   1.000
_cell.angle_alpha   90.00
_cell.angle_beta   90.00
_cell.angle_gamma   90.00
#
_symmetry.space_group_name_H-M   'P 1'
#
loop_
_entity.id
_entity.type
_entity.pdbx_description
1 polymer ?
#
loop_
_entity_poly.entity_id
_entity_poly.type
_entity_poly.pdbx_seq_one_letter_code
_entity_poly.pdbx_strand_id
1 'polypeptide(L)'
;PGIPEPEVIHRIIAEHEIFLTAISTGAVFMGAMTYIGNAPNFMVKSIAEESGVEMPSFFGYLFRWSMLFLIPVFVLVSFLFY
;
A
#
# COMPACT_ATOMS: atom_id res chain seq x y z
N PRO A 1 10.43 12.91 32.14
CA PRO A 1 11.38 11.99 31.45
C PRO A 1 10.61 11.13 30.45
N GLY A 2 10.99 11.17 29.17
CA GLY A 2 10.37 10.34 28.13
C GLY A 2 10.76 8.88 28.31
N ILE A 3 9.79 7.99 28.06
CA ILE A 3 10.03 6.55 27.99
C ILE A 3 10.99 6.29 26.81
N PRO A 4 12.02 5.45 26.94
CA PRO A 4 12.89 5.10 25.82
C PRO A 4 12.10 4.54 24.62
N GLU A 5 12.42 5.00 23.40
CA GLU A 5 11.71 4.63 22.17
C GLU A 5 11.53 3.11 21.95
N PRO A 6 12.54 2.24 22.20
CA PRO A 6 12.34 0.80 22.06
C PRO A 6 11.26 0.24 22.99
N GLU A 7 11.20 0.76 24.22
CA GLU A 7 10.24 0.32 25.23
C GLU A 7 8.82 0.76 24.86
N VAL A 8 8.69 1.94 24.24
CA VAL A 8 7.42 2.43 23.65
C VAL A 8 6.97 1.53 22.50
N ILE A 9 7.88 1.15 21.59
CA ILE A 9 7.55 0.28 20.45
C ILE A 9 7.05 -1.08 20.95
N HIS A 10 7.75 -1.71 21.89
CA HIS A 10 7.32 -2.99 22.46
C HIS A 10 5.96 -2.91 23.14
N ARG A 11 5.70 -1.81 23.84
CA ARG A 11 4.41 -1.59 24.50
C ARG A 11 3.27 -1.34 23.53
N ILE A 12 3.49 -0.59 22.45
CA ILE A 12 2.50 -0.41 21.37
C ILE A 12 2.19 -1.75 20.71
N ILE A 13 3.22 -2.57 20.44
CA ILE A 13 3.04 -3.90 19.86
C ILE A 13 2.20 -4.80 20.78
N ALA A 14 2.47 -4.78 22.09
CA ALA A 14 1.82 -5.67 23.06
C ALA A 14 0.40 -5.21 23.46
N GLU A 15 0.17 -3.91 23.57
CA GLU A 15 -1.08 -3.36 24.11
C GLU A 15 -2.01 -2.79 23.03
N HIS A 16 -1.51 -2.51 21.82
CA HIS A 16 -2.25 -1.80 20.77
C HIS A 16 -2.08 -2.45 19.38
N GLU A 17 -2.43 -3.73 19.28
CA GLU A 17 -2.37 -4.53 18.04
C GLU A 17 -3.11 -3.90 16.85
N ILE A 18 -4.16 -3.11 17.11
CA ILE A 18 -4.94 -2.43 16.07
C ILE A 18 -4.11 -1.43 15.26
N PHE A 19 -3.14 -0.75 15.88
CA PHE A 19 -2.30 0.21 15.17
C PHE A 19 -1.31 -0.50 14.24
N LEU A 20 -0.72 -1.60 14.68
CA LEU A 20 0.13 -2.43 13.82
C LEU A 20 -0.67 -2.94 12.63
N THR A 21 -1.86 -3.49 12.89
CA THR A 21 -2.73 -4.01 11.84
C THR A 21 -3.06 -2.91 10.83
N ALA A 22 -3.49 -1.73 11.29
CA ALA A 22 -3.83 -0.61 10.43
C ALA A 22 -2.64 -0.09 9.60
N ILE A 23 -1.45 0.02 10.20
CA ILE A 23 -0.24 0.47 9.50
C ILE A 23 0.21 -0.59 8.48
N SER A 24 0.25 -1.86 8.89
CA SER A 24 0.67 -2.97 8.03
C SER A 24 -0.26 -3.12 6.82
N THR A 25 -1.57 -3.12 7.02
CA THR A 25 -2.52 -3.28 5.90
C THR A 25 -2.62 -2.03 5.06
N GLY A 26 -2.56 -0.84 5.67
CA GLY A 26 -2.45 0.43 4.95
C GLY A 26 -1.22 0.49 4.04
N ALA A 27 -0.05 0.05 4.52
CA ALA A 27 1.16 -0.01 3.72
C ALA A 27 1.03 -0.95 2.51
N VAL A 28 0.45 -2.13 2.71
CA VAL A 28 0.22 -3.10 1.62
C VAL A 28 -0.79 -2.57 0.59
N PHE A 29 -1.94 -2.08 1.05
CA PHE A 29 -3.01 -1.59 0.17
C PHE A 29 -2.57 -0.37 -0.64
N MET A 30 -1.88 0.59 -0.01
CA MET A 30 -1.38 1.78 -0.72
C MET A 30 -0.22 1.46 -1.66
N GLY A 31 0.63 0.49 -1.31
CA GLY A 31 1.72 0.03 -2.18
C GLY A 31 1.25 -0.53 -3.52
N ALA A 32 0.02 -1.07 -3.58
CA ALA A 32 -0.58 -1.59 -4.81
C ALA A 32 -1.17 -0.49 -5.73
N MET A 33 -1.41 0.72 -5.22
CA MET A 33 -2.19 1.74 -5.92
C MET A 33 -1.47 2.36 -7.12
N THR A 34 -0.15 2.29 -7.20
CA THR A 34 0.61 2.89 -8.32
C THR A 34 1.87 2.10 -8.65
N TYR A 35 2.44 2.36 -9.83
CA TYR A 35 3.69 1.74 -10.24
C TYR A 35 4.92 2.17 -9.42
N ILE A 36 4.84 3.26 -8.65
CA ILE A 36 5.91 3.65 -7.71
C ILE A 36 5.70 3.10 -6.29
N GLY A 37 4.55 2.47 -6.03
CA GLY A 37 4.15 2.08 -4.68
C GLY A 37 5.00 0.96 -4.08
N ASN A 38 5.62 0.13 -4.91
CA ASN A 38 6.57 -0.90 -4.48
C ASN A 38 7.58 -1.25 -5.59
N ALA A 39 8.67 -1.94 -5.22
CA ALA A 39 9.74 -2.29 -6.16
C ALA A 39 9.29 -3.21 -7.32
N PRO A 40 8.47 -4.26 -7.10
CA PRO A 40 7.94 -5.07 -8.20
C PRO A 40 7.13 -4.28 -9.23
N ASN A 41 6.24 -3.38 -8.80
CA ASN A 41 5.44 -2.58 -9.73
C ASN A 41 6.32 -1.62 -10.55
N PHE A 42 7.37 -1.08 -9.91
CA PHE A 42 8.33 -0.21 -10.60
C PHE A 42 9.11 -0.98 -11.66
N MET A 43 9.47 -2.23 -11.38
CA MET A 43 10.08 -3.13 -12.36
C MET A 43 9.16 -3.40 -13.55
N VAL A 44 7.88 -3.71 -13.32
CA VAL A 44 6.89 -3.92 -14.41
C VAL A 44 6.74 -2.66 -15.26
N LYS A 45 6.73 -1.48 -14.64
CA LYS A 45 6.68 -0.19 -15.35
C LYS A 45 7.90 0.01 -16.26
N SER A 46 9.10 -0.30 -15.79
CA SER A 46 10.31 -0.22 -16.63
C SER A 46 10.26 -1.17 -17.82
N ILE A 47 9.79 -2.41 -17.63
CA ILE A 47 9.65 -3.39 -18.73
C ILE A 47 8.63 -2.90 -19.77
N ALA A 48 7.52 -2.31 -19.32
CA ALA A 48 6.51 -1.75 -20.22
C ALA A 48 7.07 -0.57 -21.04
N GLU A 49 7.81 0.35 -20.39
CA GLU A 49 8.46 1.47 -21.07
C GLU A 49 9.53 1.01 -22.07
N GLU A 50 10.35 0.01 -21.72
CA GLU A 50 11.32 -0.62 -22.63
C GLU A 50 10.66 -1.30 -23.83
N SER A 51 9.43 -1.79 -23.66
CA SER A 51 8.61 -2.38 -24.73
C SER A 51 7.87 -1.35 -25.59
N GLY A 52 8.10 -0.05 -25.37
CA GLY A 52 7.46 1.04 -26.11
C GLY A 52 6.02 1.35 -25.68
N VAL A 53 5.59 0.90 -24.50
CA VAL A 53 4.27 1.24 -23.94
C VAL A 53 4.37 2.59 -23.22
N GLU A 54 3.57 3.57 -23.65
CA GLU A 54 3.45 4.84 -22.94
C GLU A 54 2.73 4.65 -21.60
N MET A 55 3.48 4.81 -20.51
CA MET A 55 2.91 4.69 -19.17
C MET A 55 2.15 5.98 -18.80
N PRO A 56 0.95 5.85 -18.20
CA PRO A 56 0.20 7.02 -17.73
C PRO A 56 0.93 7.73 -16.58
N SER A 57 0.64 9.02 -16.38
CA SER A 57 1.12 9.76 -15.22
C SER A 57 0.67 9.11 -13.90
N PHE A 58 1.34 9.42 -12.79
CA PHE A 58 1.02 8.88 -11.46
C PHE A 58 -0.49 8.92 -11.12
N PHE A 59 -1.08 10.11 -11.22
CA PHE A 59 -2.52 10.28 -10.98
C PHE A 59 -3.36 9.68 -12.13
N GLY A 60 -2.87 9.73 -13.37
CA GLY A 60 -3.53 9.08 -14.50
C GLY A 60 -3.70 7.57 -14.28
N TYR A 61 -2.68 6.90 -13.74
CA TYR A 61 -2.72 5.49 -13.36
C TYR A 61 -3.74 5.25 -12.23
N LEU A 62 -3.65 6.07 -11.18
CA LEU A 62 -4.49 5.96 -9.99
C LEU A 62 -5.99 6.07 -10.31
N PHE A 63 -6.39 7.13 -11.03
CA PHE A 63 -7.78 7.44 -11.30
C PHE A 63 -8.40 6.58 -12.40
N ARG A 64 -7.64 6.27 -13.46
CA ARG A 64 -8.17 5.52 -14.62
C ARG A 64 -8.10 4.01 -14.46
N TRP A 65 -7.20 3.51 -13.61
CA TRP A 65 -6.96 2.07 -13.50
C TRP A 65 -7.10 1.61 -12.05
N SER A 66 -6.21 2.04 -11.15
CA SER A 66 -6.11 1.46 -9.81
C SER A 66 -7.41 1.52 -9.03
N MET A 67 -8.08 2.67 -8.99
CA MET A 67 -9.32 2.79 -8.21
C MET A 67 -10.45 1.91 -8.74
N LEU A 68 -10.58 1.76 -10.06
CA LEU A 68 -11.63 0.94 -10.66
C LEU A 68 -11.51 -0.54 -10.26
N PHE A 69 -10.28 -1.05 -10.16
CA PHE A 69 -10.04 -2.45 -9.82
C PHE A 69 -9.82 -2.68 -8.32
N LEU A 70 -9.09 -1.80 -7.65
CA LEU A 70 -8.69 -1.99 -6.25
C LEU A 70 -9.78 -1.58 -5.26
N ILE A 71 -10.63 -0.58 -5.55
CA ILE A 71 -11.72 -0.22 -4.61
C ILE A 71 -12.67 -1.41 -4.38
N PRO A 72 -13.18 -2.10 -5.42
CA PRO A 72 -14.02 -3.29 -5.21
C PRO A 72 -13.31 -4.38 -4.40
N VAL A 73 -12.02 -4.60 -4.68
CA VAL A 73 -11.20 -5.58 -3.96
C VAL A 73 -11.03 -5.18 -2.50
N PHE A 74 -10.74 -3.91 -2.22
CA PHE A 74 -10.60 -3.41 -0.85
C PHE A 74 -11.90 -3.49 -0.08
N VAL A 75 -13.04 -3.15 -0.70
CA VAL A 75 -14.35 -3.32 -0.06
C VAL A 75 -14.60 -4.78 0.29
N LEU A 76 -14.32 -5.70 -0.63
CA LEU A 76 -14.49 -7.14 -0.38
C LEU A 76 -13.56 -7.64 0.73
N VAL A 77 -12.28 -7.28 0.69
CA VAL A 77 -11.28 -7.63 1.71
C VAL A 77 -11.68 -7.05 3.07
N SER A 78 -12.18 -5.81 3.10
CA SER A 78 -12.70 -5.21 4.33
C SER A 78 -13.82 -6.05 4.92
N PHE A 79 -14.85 -6.41 4.15
CA PHE A 79 -15.97 -7.22 4.68
C PHE A 79 -15.58 -8.65 5.10
N LEU A 80 -14.53 -9.23 4.51
CA LEU A 80 -14.12 -10.61 4.81
C LEU A 80 -13.21 -10.71 6.03
N PHE A 81 -12.41 -9.69 6.30
CA PHE A 81 -11.33 -9.74 7.30
C PHE A 81 -11.46 -8.73 8.43
N TYR A 82 -12.39 -7.77 8.34
CA TYR A 82 -12.64 -6.70 9.33
C TYR A 82 -14.13 -6.56 9.63
#